data_AF-A0A0B5FJ50-F1
#
_entry.id   AF-A0A0B5FJ50-F1
#
_cell.length_a   1.000
_cell.length_b   1.000
_cell.length_c   1.000
_cell.angle_alpha   90.00
_cell.angle_beta   90.00
_cell.angle_gamma   90.00
#
_symmetry.space_group_name_H-M   'P 1'
#
loop_
_entity.id
_entity.type
_entity.pdbx_description
1 polymer ?
#
loop_
_entity_poly.entity_id
_entity_poly.type
_entity_poly.pdbx_seq_one_letter_code
_entity_poly.pdbx_strand_id
1 'polypeptide(L)'
;MNITFGLNTAPPTQAAIDQEREHLTDTTSKMKLWARLFSVIVIVLSALILLWLYSSSLLTGEQVAVAIAVAIVGVVAIAVAIAVVGAVTGTAAVAIVGVVAAAVAAVAAVAVAAVGAAAVAGAVAAAVAVAVAVAVAAAWFGDRLTKIQRDLRQLIPLDAPENKHRCVAAFAACEQDSLCRDYAAAVARQGRPLVLAEADLIETWIANTSVRASEEEKARLQEVACVKLRKMHELEGEG
;
A
#
# COMPACT_ATOMS: atom_id res chain seq x y z
N MET A 1 2.95 -16.07 1.90
CA MET A 1 4.43 -16.10 1.97
C MET A 1 4.88 -15.17 0.87
N ASN A 2 5.65 -14.11 1.14
CA ASN A 2 5.92 -13.14 0.07
C ASN A 2 6.75 -13.79 -1.05
N ILE A 3 6.13 -14.07 -2.21
CA ILE A 3 6.83 -14.64 -3.36
C ILE A 3 7.80 -13.58 -3.87
N THR A 4 9.07 -13.95 -3.97
CA THR A 4 10.10 -13.10 -4.56
C THR A 4 10.40 -13.64 -5.95
N PHE A 5 10.36 -12.76 -6.94
CA PHE A 5 10.78 -13.07 -8.30
C PHE A 5 12.23 -12.62 -8.46
N GLY A 6 13.04 -13.43 -9.13
CA GLY A 6 14.44 -13.14 -9.36
C GLY A 6 15.00 -14.00 -10.47
N LEU A 7 15.74 -13.40 -11.40
CA LEU A 7 16.36 -14.12 -12.52
C LEU A 7 17.41 -15.14 -12.06
N ASN A 8 18.01 -14.91 -10.89
CA ASN A 8 19.00 -15.81 -10.28
C ASN A 8 18.37 -16.92 -9.42
N THR A 9 17.04 -16.94 -9.30
CA THR A 9 16.30 -17.92 -8.49
C THR A 9 15.39 -18.74 -9.39
N ALA A 10 15.10 -19.99 -8.99
CA ALA A 10 14.16 -20.81 -9.72
C ALA A 10 12.78 -20.12 -9.77
N PRO A 11 12.11 -20.08 -10.94
CA PRO A 11 10.80 -19.46 -11.05
C PRO A 11 9.78 -20.17 -10.13
N PRO A 12 8.90 -19.43 -9.44
CA PRO A 12 7.89 -20.02 -8.58
C PRO A 12 6.95 -20.90 -9.41
N THR A 13 6.47 -21.99 -8.81
CA THR A 13 5.55 -22.92 -9.49
C THR A 13 4.15 -22.32 -9.61
N GLN A 14 3.35 -22.84 -10.55
CA GLN A 14 1.95 -22.42 -10.71
C GLN A 14 1.16 -22.58 -9.40
N ALA A 15 1.36 -23.70 -8.69
CA ALA A 15 0.71 -23.95 -7.40
C ALA A 15 1.09 -22.92 -6.34
N ALA A 16 2.35 -22.44 -6.31
CA ALA A 16 2.77 -21.39 -5.38
C ALA A 16 2.10 -20.05 -5.71
N ILE A 17 2.03 -19.69 -7.00
CA ILE A 17 1.35 -18.48 -7.48
C ILE A 17 -0.13 -18.51 -7.11
N ASP A 18 -0.80 -19.64 -7.35
CA ASP A 18 -2.22 -19.82 -7.04
C ASP A 18 -2.49 -19.78 -5.54
N GLN A 19 -1.63 -20.43 -4.73
CA GLN A 19 -1.71 -20.38 -3.27
C GLN A 19 -1.56 -18.95 -2.73
N GLU A 20 -0.61 -18.17 -3.26
CA GLU A 20 -0.44 -16.78 -2.83
C GLU A 20 -1.60 -15.90 -3.29
N ARG A 21 -2.13 -16.14 -4.50
CA ARG A 21 -3.33 -15.45 -4.98
C ARG A 21 -4.54 -15.73 -4.09
N GLU A 22 -4.75 -16.98 -3.69
CA GLU A 22 -5.80 -17.36 -2.74
C GLU A 22 -5.58 -16.69 -1.38
N HIS A 23 -4.35 -16.72 -0.87
CA HIS A 23 -3.99 -16.08 0.40
C HIS A 23 -4.23 -14.57 0.40
N LEU A 24 -3.85 -13.87 -0.67
CA LEU A 24 -4.09 -12.43 -0.83
C LEU A 24 -5.57 -12.11 -1.00
N THR A 25 -6.32 -12.97 -1.69
CA THR A 25 -7.77 -12.82 -1.86
C THR A 25 -8.51 -13.00 -0.53
N ASP A 26 -8.15 -14.02 0.24
CA ASP A 26 -8.67 -14.25 1.60
C ASP A 26 -8.29 -13.10 2.55
N THR A 27 -7.05 -12.63 2.48
CA THR A 27 -6.61 -11.47 3.27
C THR A 27 -7.40 -10.22 2.89
N THR A 28 -7.68 -10.01 1.61
CA THR A 28 -8.50 -8.88 1.13
C THR A 28 -9.94 -8.98 1.65
N SER A 29 -10.54 -10.17 1.61
CA SER A 29 -11.91 -10.39 2.09
C SER A 29 -12.01 -10.13 3.59
N LYS A 30 -11.05 -10.64 4.36
CA LYS A 30 -10.91 -10.39 5.80
C LYS A 30 -10.73 -8.91 6.07
N MET A 31 -9.83 -8.21 5.37
CA MET A 31 -9.62 -6.78 5.56
C MET A 31 -10.88 -5.96 5.23
N LYS A 32 -11.63 -6.31 4.17
CA LYS A 32 -12.91 -5.66 3.86
C LYS A 32 -13.94 -5.89 4.98
N LEU A 33 -13.99 -7.08 5.56
CA LEU A 33 -14.85 -7.39 6.71
C LEU A 33 -14.42 -6.57 7.94
N TRP A 34 -13.12 -6.53 8.26
CA TRP A 34 -12.57 -5.75 9.36
C TRP A 34 -12.82 -4.25 9.18
N ALA A 35 -12.69 -3.71 7.97
CA ALA A 35 -13.00 -2.31 7.68
C ALA A 35 -14.49 -2.02 7.90
N ARG A 36 -15.39 -2.93 7.49
CA ARG A 36 -16.84 -2.80 7.77
C ARG A 36 -17.13 -2.86 9.27
N LEU A 37 -16.55 -3.83 9.98
CA LEU A 37 -16.71 -3.97 11.43
C LEU A 37 -16.19 -2.74 12.16
N PHE A 38 -15.01 -2.23 11.79
CA PHE A 38 -14.43 -1.03 12.35
C PHE A 38 -15.33 0.19 12.12
N SER A 39 -15.87 0.36 10.92
CA SER A 39 -16.85 1.41 10.62
C SER A 39 -18.09 1.32 11.52
N VAL A 40 -18.66 0.13 11.69
CA VAL A 40 -19.80 -0.08 12.60
C VAL A 40 -19.44 0.24 14.05
N ILE A 41 -18.28 -0.24 14.53
CA ILE A 41 -17.82 0.03 15.90
C ILE A 41 -17.67 1.54 16.14
N VAL A 42 -17.10 2.27 15.18
CA VAL A 42 -16.95 3.74 15.26
C VAL A 42 -18.32 4.42 15.33
N ILE A 43 -19.29 4.00 14.51
CA ILE A 43 -20.66 4.54 14.54
C ILE A 43 -21.32 4.29 15.92
N VAL A 44 -21.23 3.06 16.41
CA VAL A 44 -21.81 2.65 17.71
C VAL A 44 -21.16 3.42 18.86
N LEU A 45 -19.82 3.50 18.89
CA LEU A 45 -19.10 4.26 19.92
C LEU A 45 -19.46 5.75 19.88
N SER A 46 -19.57 6.34 18.68
CA SER A 46 -19.98 7.74 18.53
C SER A 46 -21.40 7.96 19.07
N ALA A 47 -22.34 7.06 18.78
CA ALA A 47 -23.70 7.11 19.31
C ALA A 47 -23.73 6.96 20.85
N LEU A 48 -22.92 6.06 21.41
CA LEU A 48 -22.80 5.88 22.86
C LEU A 48 -22.23 7.12 23.56
N ILE A 49 -21.23 7.79 22.96
CA ILE A 49 -20.67 9.04 23.49
C ILE A 49 -21.74 10.14 23.49
N LEU A 50 -22.50 10.29 22.41
CA LEU A 50 -23.62 11.25 22.35
C LEU A 50 -24.68 10.95 23.41
N LEU A 51 -25.04 9.68 23.57
CA LEU A 51 -26.03 9.27 24.57
C LEU A 51 -25.54 9.54 25.99
N TRP A 52 -24.26 9.31 26.26
CA TRP A 52 -23.64 9.60 27.55
C TRP A 52 -23.57 11.11 27.83
N LEU A 53 -23.23 11.93 26.83
CA LEU A 53 -23.24 13.40 26.95
C LEU A 53 -24.65 13.94 27.19
N TYR A 54 -25.67 13.34 26.56
CA TYR A 54 -27.07 13.69 26.80
C TYR A 54 -27.52 13.34 28.22
N SER A 55 -27.20 12.12 28.70
CA SER A 55 -27.64 11.66 30.02
C SER A 55 -26.95 12.39 31.18
N SER A 56 -25.75 12.91 30.97
CA SER A 56 -24.99 13.67 31.99
C SER A 56 -25.46 15.11 32.16
N SER A 57 -26.57 15.53 31.52
CA SER A 57 -27.17 16.88 31.66
C SER A 57 -26.23 18.04 31.29
N LEU A 58 -25.10 17.73 30.65
CA LEU A 58 -24.07 18.70 30.23
C LEU A 58 -24.52 19.56 29.04
N LEU A 59 -25.65 19.23 28.40
CA LEU A 59 -26.21 19.91 27.24
C LEU A 59 -27.65 20.34 27.55
N THR A 60 -27.97 21.64 27.38
CA THR A 60 -29.36 22.10 27.35
C THR A 60 -30.06 21.63 26.08
N GLY A 61 -31.39 21.50 26.08
CA GLY A 61 -32.16 20.89 24.96
C GLY A 61 -31.87 21.46 23.56
N GLU A 62 -31.51 22.75 23.46
CA GLU A 62 -31.05 23.36 22.18
C GLU A 62 -29.63 22.94 21.78
N GLN A 63 -28.72 22.77 22.75
CA GLN A 63 -27.33 22.35 22.50
C GLN A 63 -27.25 20.88 22.09
N VAL A 64 -28.21 20.05 22.53
CA VAL A 64 -28.34 18.65 22.11
C VAL A 64 -28.62 18.55 20.61
N ALA A 65 -29.50 19.38 20.06
CA ALA A 65 -29.83 19.35 18.63
C ALA A 65 -28.62 19.71 17.75
N VAL A 66 -27.82 20.70 18.17
CA VAL A 66 -26.60 21.11 17.47
C VAL A 66 -25.51 20.05 17.59
N ALA A 67 -25.32 19.46 18.78
CA ALA A 67 -24.34 18.38 18.99
C ALA A 67 -24.68 17.13 18.16
N ILE A 68 -25.96 16.76 18.07
CA ILE A 68 -26.43 15.66 17.23
C ILE A 68 -26.23 15.99 15.74
N ALA A 69 -26.55 17.20 15.29
CA ALA A 69 -26.35 17.61 13.91
C ALA A 69 -24.86 17.57 13.51
N VAL A 70 -23.96 18.07 14.37
CA VAL A 70 -22.51 18.05 14.15
C VAL A 70 -21.97 16.63 14.12
N ALA A 71 -22.45 15.76 15.01
CA ALA A 71 -22.01 14.37 15.05
C ALA A 71 -22.54 13.55 13.88
N ILE A 72 -23.78 13.77 13.44
CA ILE A 72 -24.33 13.14 12.22
C ILE A 72 -23.56 13.62 11.00
N VAL A 73 -23.32 14.93 10.86
CA VAL A 73 -22.53 15.47 9.73
C VAL A 73 -21.10 14.93 9.76
N GLY A 74 -20.48 14.83 10.94
CA GLY A 74 -19.15 14.23 11.10
C GLY A 74 -19.13 12.75 10.72
N VAL A 75 -20.08 11.95 11.22
CA VAL A 75 -20.19 10.52 10.91
C VAL A 75 -20.51 10.29 9.44
N VAL A 76 -21.42 11.06 8.84
CA VAL A 76 -21.76 10.97 7.41
C VAL A 76 -20.56 11.40 6.55
N ALA A 77 -19.86 12.48 6.90
CA ALA A 77 -18.67 12.90 6.16
C ALA A 77 -17.54 11.87 6.26
N ILE A 78 -17.35 11.23 7.42
CA ILE A 78 -16.41 10.12 7.61
C ILE A 78 -16.83 8.88 6.83
N ALA A 79 -18.11 8.50 6.87
CA ALA A 79 -18.63 7.36 6.11
C ALA A 79 -18.50 7.57 4.59
N VAL A 80 -18.76 8.80 4.11
CA VAL A 80 -18.54 9.19 2.73
C VAL A 80 -17.04 9.18 2.39
N ALA A 81 -16.17 9.68 3.27
CA ALA A 81 -14.72 9.59 3.07
C ALA A 81 -14.25 8.13 2.94
N ILE A 82 -14.72 7.24 3.82
CA ILE A 82 -14.38 5.81 3.77
C ILE A 82 -14.91 5.16 2.49
N ALA A 83 -16.14 5.49 2.08
CA ALA A 83 -16.75 4.97 0.85
C ALA A 83 -15.99 5.45 -0.40
N VAL A 84 -15.55 6.71 -0.42
CA VAL A 84 -14.79 7.29 -1.54
C VAL A 84 -13.36 6.78 -1.56
N VAL A 85 -12.69 6.58 -0.42
CA VAL A 85 -11.36 5.94 -0.34
C VAL A 85 -11.42 4.49 -0.84
N GLY A 86 -12.55 3.79 -0.62
CA GLY A 86 -12.79 2.46 -1.20
C GLY A 86 -12.99 2.46 -2.73
N ALA A 87 -13.41 3.60 -3.30
CA ALA A 87 -13.65 3.76 -4.74
C ALA A 87 -12.49 4.40 -5.50
N VAL A 88 -11.63 5.16 -4.82
CA VAL A 88 -10.56 5.97 -5.42
C VAL A 88 -9.21 5.53 -4.89
N THR A 89 -8.49 4.70 -5.65
CA THR A 89 -7.10 4.34 -5.36
C THR A 89 -6.17 5.51 -5.66
N GLY A 90 -5.29 5.89 -4.72
CA GLY A 90 -4.23 6.89 -4.91
C GLY A 90 -4.37 8.19 -4.11
N THR A 91 -3.56 9.21 -4.46
CA THR A 91 -3.39 10.49 -3.74
C THR A 91 -4.68 11.30 -3.53
N ALA A 92 -5.72 11.04 -4.32
CA ALA A 92 -7.04 11.63 -4.16
C ALA A 92 -7.73 11.25 -2.84
N ALA A 93 -7.45 10.05 -2.31
CA ALA A 93 -7.96 9.60 -1.01
C ALA A 93 -7.51 10.53 0.14
N VAL A 94 -6.24 10.95 0.13
CA VAL A 94 -5.66 11.83 1.15
C VAL A 94 -6.25 13.24 1.07
N ALA A 95 -6.46 13.76 -0.14
CA ALA A 95 -7.10 15.07 -0.35
C ALA A 95 -8.55 15.07 0.17
N ILE A 96 -9.30 14.00 -0.06
CA ILE A 96 -10.69 13.87 0.38
C ILE A 96 -10.77 13.76 1.91
N VAL A 97 -9.87 13.00 2.53
CA VAL A 97 -9.74 12.95 4.00
C VAL A 97 -9.39 14.32 4.57
N GLY A 98 -8.48 15.07 3.92
CA GLY A 98 -8.12 16.42 4.32
C GLY A 98 -9.28 17.42 4.23
N VAL A 99 -10.06 17.36 3.15
CA VAL A 99 -11.25 18.22 2.97
C VAL A 99 -12.33 17.88 4.01
N VAL A 100 -12.53 16.59 4.31
CA VAL A 100 -13.48 16.16 5.34
C VAL A 100 -13.02 16.57 6.73
N ALA A 101 -11.74 16.41 7.06
CA ALA A 101 -11.18 16.88 8.33
C ALA A 101 -11.30 18.40 8.50
N ALA A 102 -11.04 19.16 7.43
CA ALA A 102 -11.20 20.61 7.41
C ALA A 102 -12.66 21.05 7.58
N ALA A 103 -13.60 20.33 6.95
CA ALA A 103 -15.03 20.59 7.11
C ALA A 103 -15.50 20.30 8.54
N VAL A 104 -15.06 19.18 9.14
CA VAL A 104 -15.36 18.84 10.54
C VAL A 104 -14.75 19.86 11.49
N ALA A 105 -13.52 20.30 11.26
CA ALA A 105 -12.86 21.34 12.06
C ALA A 105 -13.58 22.69 11.97
N ALA A 106 -14.04 23.08 10.78
CA ALA A 106 -14.81 24.30 10.57
C ALA A 106 -16.16 24.25 11.30
N VAL A 107 -16.87 23.13 11.22
CA VAL A 107 -18.15 22.93 11.92
C VAL A 107 -17.94 22.92 13.44
N ALA A 108 -16.87 22.28 13.93
CA ALA A 108 -16.52 22.29 15.35
C ALA A 108 -16.17 23.71 15.85
N ALA A 109 -15.41 24.48 15.08
CA ALA A 109 -15.06 25.86 15.42
C ALA A 109 -16.30 26.77 15.55
N VAL A 110 -17.28 26.61 14.65
CA VAL A 110 -18.56 27.34 14.71
C VAL A 110 -19.37 26.93 15.95
N ALA A 111 -19.38 25.64 16.31
CA ALA A 111 -20.07 25.16 17.52
C ALA A 111 -19.42 25.68 18.82
N VAL A 112 -18.08 25.76 18.88
CA VAL A 112 -17.34 26.34 20.02
C VAL A 112 -17.65 27.82 20.18
N ALA A 113 -17.72 28.57 19.08
CA ALA A 113 -18.04 30.00 19.08
C ALA A 113 -19.46 30.30 19.61
N ALA A 114 -20.40 29.37 19.41
CA ALA A 114 -21.80 29.58 19.77
C ALA A 114 -22.17 29.18 21.21
N VAL A 115 -21.44 28.24 21.84
CA VAL A 115 -21.92 27.56 23.08
C VAL A 115 -21.07 27.86 24.33
N GLY A 116 -19.96 28.58 24.21
CA GLY A 116 -19.12 28.99 25.34
C GLY A 116 -18.01 28.00 25.68
N ALA A 117 -16.83 28.54 26.01
CA ALA A 117 -15.53 27.90 25.74
C ALA A 117 -15.17 26.67 26.62
N ALA A 118 -15.71 26.50 27.82
CA ALA A 118 -15.14 25.56 28.79
C ALA A 118 -15.67 24.10 28.68
N ALA A 119 -16.99 23.91 28.54
CA ALA A 119 -17.58 22.57 28.41
C ALA A 119 -17.50 22.02 26.98
N VAL A 120 -17.58 22.92 25.99
CA VAL A 120 -17.55 22.57 24.57
C VAL A 120 -16.14 22.18 24.12
N ALA A 121 -15.10 22.76 24.71
CA ALA A 121 -13.71 22.42 24.38
C ALA A 121 -13.38 20.94 24.64
N GLY A 122 -13.89 20.35 25.74
CA GLY A 122 -13.67 18.93 26.04
C GLY A 122 -14.36 18.00 25.06
N ALA A 123 -15.62 18.28 24.72
CA ALA A 123 -16.38 17.50 23.75
C ALA A 123 -15.80 17.63 22.33
N VAL A 124 -15.34 18.83 21.96
CA VAL A 124 -14.70 19.08 20.67
C VAL A 124 -13.33 18.42 20.58
N ALA A 125 -12.52 18.47 21.64
CA ALA A 125 -11.24 17.77 21.67
C ALA A 125 -11.42 16.25 21.54
N ALA A 126 -12.42 15.67 22.21
CA ALA A 126 -12.75 14.25 22.07
C ALA A 126 -13.23 13.91 20.64
N ALA A 127 -14.12 14.72 20.06
CA ALA A 127 -14.59 14.53 18.69
C ALA A 127 -13.46 14.63 17.66
N VAL A 128 -12.56 15.61 17.81
CA VAL A 128 -11.38 15.77 16.97
C VAL A 128 -10.42 14.58 17.14
N ALA A 129 -10.17 14.13 18.37
CA ALA A 129 -9.32 12.96 18.62
C ALA A 129 -9.88 11.68 17.98
N VAL A 130 -11.19 11.44 18.07
CA VAL A 130 -11.86 10.31 17.40
C VAL A 130 -11.79 10.46 15.88
N ALA A 131 -12.06 11.64 15.33
CA ALA A 131 -11.98 11.88 13.90
C ALA A 131 -10.57 11.65 13.34
N VAL A 132 -9.53 12.10 14.07
CA VAL A 132 -8.13 11.87 13.70
C VAL A 132 -7.79 10.38 13.79
N ALA A 133 -8.17 9.69 14.86
CA ALA A 133 -7.92 8.25 15.01
C ALA A 133 -8.57 7.43 13.88
N VAL A 134 -9.80 7.79 13.49
CA VAL A 134 -10.52 7.15 12.38
C VAL A 134 -9.85 7.47 11.04
N ALA A 135 -9.41 8.70 10.81
CA ALA A 135 -8.70 9.09 9.59
C ALA A 135 -7.37 8.34 9.45
N VAL A 136 -6.59 8.23 10.53
CA VAL A 136 -5.33 7.48 10.55
C VAL A 136 -5.57 5.99 10.30
N ALA A 137 -6.58 5.40 10.95
CA ALA A 137 -6.95 4.01 10.71
C ALA A 137 -7.38 3.78 9.26
N ALA A 138 -8.21 4.66 8.70
CA ALA A 138 -8.67 4.57 7.31
C ALA A 138 -7.51 4.69 6.31
N ALA A 139 -6.58 5.62 6.52
CA ALA A 139 -5.38 5.74 5.70
C ALA A 139 -4.53 4.46 5.76
N TRP A 140 -4.31 3.92 6.95
CA TRP A 140 -3.54 2.69 7.15
C TRP A 140 -4.19 1.47 6.47
N PHE A 141 -5.52 1.32 6.58
CA PHE A 141 -6.25 0.26 5.85
C PHE A 141 -6.21 0.46 4.34
N GLY A 142 -6.34 1.71 3.86
CA GLY A 142 -6.26 2.07 2.45
C GLY A 142 -4.91 1.72 1.82
N ASP A 143 -3.81 2.05 2.49
CA ASP A 143 -2.46 1.71 2.03
C ASP A 143 -2.25 0.20 1.94
N ARG A 144 -2.69 -0.57 2.95
CA ARG A 144 -2.60 -2.03 2.93
C ARG A 144 -3.43 -2.66 1.82
N LEU A 145 -4.67 -2.21 1.63
CA LEU A 145 -5.52 -2.71 0.54
C LEU A 145 -4.94 -2.38 -0.83
N THR A 146 -4.40 -1.17 -1.00
CA THR A 146 -3.77 -0.76 -2.25
C THR A 146 -2.54 -1.61 -2.55
N LYS A 147 -1.74 -1.91 -1.54
CA LYS A 147 -0.59 -2.82 -1.66
C LYS A 147 -1.03 -4.22 -2.06
N ILE A 148 -2.01 -4.81 -1.37
CA ILE A 148 -2.51 -6.16 -1.69
C ILE A 148 -3.12 -6.20 -3.10
N GLN A 149 -3.86 -5.16 -3.51
CA GLN A 149 -4.39 -5.08 -4.88
C GLN A 149 -3.28 -4.98 -5.92
N ARG A 150 -2.20 -4.25 -5.64
CA ARG A 150 -1.03 -4.18 -6.51
C ARG A 150 -0.36 -5.55 -6.62
N ASP A 151 -0.15 -6.22 -5.49
CA ASP A 151 0.46 -7.55 -5.45
C ASP A 151 -0.41 -8.58 -6.21
N LEU A 152 -1.74 -8.52 -6.06
CA LEU A 152 -2.69 -9.33 -6.85
C LEU A 152 -2.61 -9.03 -8.36
N ARG A 153 -2.47 -7.76 -8.75
CA ARG A 153 -2.29 -7.41 -10.17
C ARG A 153 -0.99 -7.96 -10.72
N GLN A 154 0.08 -7.95 -9.93
CA GLN A 154 1.37 -8.50 -10.35
C GLN A 154 1.35 -10.00 -10.60
N LEU A 155 0.40 -10.73 -10.01
CA LEU A 155 0.19 -12.17 -10.22
C LEU A 155 -0.70 -12.48 -11.44
N ILE A 156 -1.17 -11.49 -12.19
CA ILE A 156 -1.98 -11.71 -13.41
C ILE A 156 -1.07 -12.30 -14.49
N PRO A 157 -1.50 -13.39 -15.17
CA PRO A 157 -0.71 -13.99 -16.22
C PRO A 157 -0.69 -13.11 -17.49
N LEU A 158 0.43 -13.14 -18.22
CA LEU A 158 0.67 -12.34 -19.42
C LEU A 158 -0.15 -12.79 -20.63
N ASP A 159 -0.71 -14.00 -20.61
CA ASP A 159 -1.59 -14.52 -21.64
C ASP A 159 -2.98 -13.86 -21.64
N ALA A 160 -3.31 -13.15 -20.56
CA ALA A 160 -4.49 -12.30 -20.46
C ALA A 160 -4.51 -11.28 -21.61
N PRO A 161 -5.68 -11.04 -22.24
CA PRO A 161 -5.78 -10.21 -23.45
C PRO A 161 -5.22 -8.80 -23.28
N GLU A 162 -5.33 -8.25 -22.06
CA GLU A 162 -4.84 -6.93 -21.69
C GLU A 162 -3.29 -6.84 -21.73
N ASN A 163 -2.58 -7.95 -21.50
CA ASN A 163 -1.14 -7.99 -21.27
C ASN A 163 -0.33 -8.67 -22.39
N LYS A 164 -1.00 -9.22 -23.41
CA LYS A 164 -0.33 -9.97 -24.51
C LYS A 164 0.80 -9.22 -25.19
N HIS A 165 0.69 -7.90 -25.33
CA HIS A 165 1.72 -7.05 -25.94
C HIS A 165 3.03 -7.05 -25.13
N ARG A 166 2.95 -7.12 -23.79
CA ARG A 166 4.12 -7.18 -22.90
C ARG A 166 4.86 -8.51 -23.01
N CYS A 167 4.15 -9.59 -23.34
CA CYS A 167 4.77 -10.90 -23.57
C CYS A 167 5.80 -10.84 -24.70
N VAL A 168 5.43 -10.25 -25.84
CA VAL A 168 6.34 -10.10 -26.99
C VAL A 168 7.56 -9.25 -26.61
N ALA A 169 7.35 -8.15 -25.90
CA ALA A 169 8.43 -7.28 -25.45
C ALA A 169 9.39 -8.01 -24.49
N ALA A 170 8.87 -8.71 -23.48
CA ALA A 170 9.68 -9.45 -22.52
C ALA A 170 10.52 -10.57 -23.18
N PHE A 171 9.93 -11.30 -24.14
CA PHE A 171 10.67 -12.33 -24.88
C PHE A 171 11.77 -11.75 -25.74
N ALA A 172 11.49 -10.71 -26.52
CA ALA A 172 12.49 -10.03 -27.35
C ALA A 172 13.64 -9.47 -26.50
N ALA A 173 13.31 -8.97 -25.32
CA ALA A 173 14.28 -8.43 -24.40
C ALA A 173 15.15 -9.54 -23.76
N CYS A 174 14.57 -10.70 -23.42
CA CYS A 174 15.32 -11.86 -22.95
C CYS A 174 16.27 -12.51 -23.97
N GLU A 175 16.14 -12.23 -25.28
CA GLU A 175 17.08 -12.76 -26.26
C GLU A 175 18.50 -12.23 -26.08
N GLN A 176 18.67 -11.05 -25.45
CA GLN A 176 19.97 -10.40 -25.29
C GLN A 176 20.77 -10.92 -24.09
N ASP A 177 20.15 -11.63 -23.15
CA ASP A 177 20.77 -12.04 -21.89
C ASP A 177 20.48 -13.53 -21.61
N SER A 178 21.52 -14.33 -21.37
CA SER A 178 21.40 -15.77 -21.13
C SER A 178 20.60 -16.10 -19.87
N LEU A 179 20.74 -15.31 -18.80
CA LEU A 179 20.01 -15.55 -17.55
C LEU A 179 18.50 -15.32 -17.74
N CYS A 180 18.14 -14.27 -18.48
CA CYS A 180 16.75 -13.99 -18.83
C CYS A 180 16.15 -15.13 -19.67
N ARG A 181 16.91 -15.61 -20.65
CA ARG A 181 16.51 -16.72 -21.51
C ARG A 181 16.32 -18.03 -20.74
N ASP A 182 17.25 -18.34 -19.84
CA ASP A 182 17.19 -19.54 -19.00
C ASP A 182 16.00 -19.49 -18.03
N TYR A 183 15.73 -18.31 -17.45
CA TYR A 183 14.56 -18.09 -16.61
C TYR A 183 13.26 -18.29 -17.40
N ALA A 184 13.13 -17.67 -18.57
CA ALA A 184 11.96 -17.82 -19.44
C ALA A 184 11.76 -19.27 -19.89
N ALA A 185 12.83 -19.98 -20.21
CA ALA A 185 12.79 -21.41 -20.53
C ALA A 185 12.37 -22.26 -19.32
N ALA A 186 12.83 -21.93 -18.12
CA ALA A 186 12.43 -22.61 -16.90
C ALA A 186 10.94 -22.41 -16.59
N VAL A 187 10.40 -21.21 -16.79
CA VAL A 187 8.95 -20.94 -16.69
C VAL A 187 8.17 -21.76 -17.73
N ALA A 188 8.64 -21.78 -18.99
CA ALA A 188 8.00 -22.55 -20.05
C ALA A 188 7.99 -24.07 -19.76
N ARG A 189 9.07 -24.61 -19.18
CA ARG A 189 9.14 -26.02 -18.75
C ARG A 189 8.14 -26.36 -17.65
N GLN A 190 7.75 -25.38 -16.82
CA GLN A 190 6.69 -25.57 -15.83
C GLN A 190 5.28 -25.57 -16.47
N GLY A 191 5.16 -25.25 -17.76
CA GLY A 191 3.89 -25.25 -18.49
C GLY A 191 2.96 -24.10 -18.10
N ARG A 192 3.50 -23.00 -17.55
CA ARG A 192 2.71 -21.82 -17.14
C ARG A 192 3.11 -20.57 -17.92
N PRO A 193 2.21 -19.59 -18.10
CA PRO A 193 2.57 -18.28 -18.61
C PRO A 193 3.42 -17.50 -17.60
N LEU A 194 4.19 -16.54 -18.10
CA LEU A 194 4.81 -15.51 -17.26
C LEU A 194 3.72 -14.67 -16.58
N VAL A 195 3.99 -14.18 -15.37
CA VAL A 195 3.11 -13.22 -14.68
C VAL A 195 3.63 -11.78 -14.81
N LEU A 196 2.76 -10.79 -14.57
CA LEU A 196 3.11 -9.37 -14.71
C LEU A 196 4.36 -8.97 -13.90
N ALA A 197 4.51 -9.48 -12.69
CA ALA A 197 5.71 -9.25 -11.88
C ALA A 197 7.00 -9.77 -12.53
N GLU A 198 6.93 -10.91 -13.23
CA GLU A 198 8.09 -11.47 -13.94
C GLU A 198 8.45 -10.61 -15.16
N ALA A 199 7.44 -10.09 -15.86
CA ALA A 199 7.66 -9.16 -16.97
C ALA A 199 8.27 -7.83 -16.50
N ASP A 200 7.73 -7.24 -15.42
CA ASP A 200 8.29 -6.03 -14.80
C ASP A 200 9.76 -6.24 -14.39
N LEU A 201 10.06 -7.42 -13.84
CA LEU A 201 11.41 -7.79 -13.42
C LEU A 201 12.36 -7.94 -14.61
N ILE A 202 11.93 -8.58 -15.70
CA ILE A 202 12.70 -8.69 -16.95
C ILE A 202 12.96 -7.30 -17.56
N GLU A 203 11.94 -6.45 -17.64
CA GLU A 203 12.08 -5.09 -18.18
C GLU A 203 13.07 -4.27 -17.33
N THR A 204 12.96 -4.34 -16.01
CA THR A 204 13.86 -3.66 -15.08
C THR A 204 15.29 -4.20 -15.17
N TRP A 205 15.44 -5.52 -15.29
CA TRP A 205 16.74 -6.16 -15.49
C TRP A 205 17.41 -5.61 -16.75
N ILE A 206 16.66 -5.45 -17.83
CA ILE A 206 17.21 -5.05 -19.11
C ILE A 206 17.54 -3.56 -19.13
N ALA A 207 16.69 -2.73 -18.52
CA ALA A 207 16.97 -1.31 -18.31
C ALA A 207 18.28 -1.09 -17.53
N ASN A 208 18.62 -1.99 -16.60
CA ASN A 208 19.83 -1.91 -15.79
C ASN A 208 21.06 -2.60 -16.39
N THR A 209 20.99 -3.10 -17.64
CA THR A 209 22.10 -3.84 -18.27
C THR A 209 23.39 -3.02 -18.37
N SER A 210 23.30 -1.73 -18.73
CA SER A 210 24.47 -0.85 -18.83
C SER A 210 25.14 -0.59 -17.48
N VAL A 211 24.33 -0.48 -16.42
CA VAL A 211 24.82 -0.31 -15.04
C VAL A 211 25.55 -1.57 -14.60
N ARG A 212 24.98 -2.76 -14.83
CA ARG A 212 25.64 -4.03 -14.52
C ARG A 212 26.97 -4.20 -15.25
N ALA A 213 26.99 -3.90 -16.56
CA ALA A 213 28.23 -3.99 -17.34
C ALA A 213 29.33 -3.08 -16.76
N SER A 214 28.96 -1.88 -16.32
CA SER A 214 29.90 -0.97 -15.64
C SER A 214 30.38 -1.51 -14.29
N GLU A 215 29.51 -2.11 -13.50
CA GLU A 215 29.86 -2.69 -12.20
C GLU A 215 30.76 -3.92 -12.34
N GLU A 216 30.49 -4.81 -13.30
CA GLU A 216 31.34 -5.95 -13.61
C GLU A 216 32.73 -5.51 -14.08
N GLU A 217 32.82 -4.48 -14.92
CA GLU A 217 34.10 -3.93 -15.35
C GLU A 217 34.88 -3.35 -14.16
N LYS A 218 34.23 -2.62 -13.26
CA LYS A 218 34.84 -2.13 -12.02
C LYS A 218 35.33 -3.27 -11.13
N ALA A 219 34.53 -4.34 -10.98
CA ALA A 219 34.92 -5.51 -10.21
C ALA A 219 36.16 -6.19 -10.81
N ARG A 220 36.22 -6.37 -12.12
CA ARG A 220 37.39 -6.93 -12.82
C ARG A 220 38.63 -6.04 -12.63
N LEU A 221 38.49 -4.72 -12.72
CA LEU A 221 39.59 -3.79 -12.48
C LEU A 221 40.09 -3.87 -11.03
N GLN A 222 39.19 -4.01 -10.06
CA GLN A 222 39.55 -4.21 -8.65
C GLN A 222 40.29 -5.53 -8.43
N GLU A 223 39.83 -6.63 -9.04
CA GLU A 223 40.52 -7.92 -8.95
C GLU A 223 41.95 -7.86 -9.52
N VAL A 224 42.10 -7.24 -10.71
CA VAL A 224 43.42 -7.05 -11.33
C VAL A 224 44.32 -6.18 -10.45
N ALA A 225 43.79 -5.10 -9.87
CA ALA A 225 44.54 -4.24 -8.95
C ALA A 225 44.98 -5.00 -7.69
N CYS A 226 44.09 -5.79 -7.09
CA CYS A 226 44.40 -6.63 -5.92
C CYS A 226 45.48 -7.68 -6.22
N VAL A 227 45.43 -8.34 -7.38
CA VAL A 227 46.47 -9.30 -7.80
C VAL A 227 47.80 -8.59 -8.03
N LYS A 228 47.80 -7.39 -8.60
CA LYS A 228 49.02 -6.61 -8.84
C LYS A 228 49.66 -6.15 -7.53
N LEU A 229 48.87 -5.65 -6.57
CA LEU A 229 49.34 -5.27 -5.24
C LEU A 229 49.94 -6.46 -4.48
N ARG A 230 49.31 -7.64 -4.55
CA ARG A 230 49.86 -8.87 -3.95
C ARG A 230 51.24 -9.22 -4.53
N LYS A 231 51.39 -9.19 -5.85
CA LYS A 231 52.68 -9.49 -6.50
C LYS A 231 53.78 -8.50 -6.14
N MET A 232 53.46 -7.21 -5.98
CA MET A 232 54.46 -6.22 -5.55
C MET A 232 54.94 -6.49 -4.13
N HIS A 233 54.04 -6.88 -3.22
CA HIS A 233 54.42 -7.23 -1.85
C HIS A 233 55.26 -8.51 -1.77
N GLU A 234 55.03 -9.50 -2.64
CA GLU A 234 55.86 -10.71 -2.70
C GLU A 234 57.30 -10.39 -3.13
N LEU A 235 57.48 -9.49 -4.11
CA LEU A 235 58.81 -9.08 -4.59
C LEU A 235 59.61 -8.26 -3.57
N GLU A 236 58.94 -7.46 -2.73
CA GLU A 236 59.59 -6.69 -1.66
C GLU A 236 60.04 -7.57 -0.49
N GLY A 237 59.48 -8.77 -0.33
CA GLY A 237 59.83 -9.70 0.75
C GLY A 237 61.06 -10.59 0.47
N GLU A 238 61.57 -10.62 -0.77
CA GLU A 238 62.69 -11.46 -1.18
C GLU A 238 64.05 -10.73 -1.28
N GLY A 239 64.08 -9.41 -1.00
CA GLY A 239 65.29 -8.57 -1.01
C GLY A 239 65.84 -8.28 0.38
#